data_AF-A0A0D2QR02-F1
#
_entry.id   AF-A0A0D2QR02-F1
#
_cell.length_a   1.000
_cell.length_b   1.000
_cell.length_c   1.000
_cell.angle_alpha   90.00
_cell.angle_beta   90.00
_cell.angle_gamma   90.00
#
_symmetry.space_group_name_H-M   'P 1'
#
loop_
_entity.id
_entity.type
_entity.pdbx_description
1 polymer ?
#
loop_
_entity_poly.entity_id
_entity_poly.type
_entity_poly.pdbx_seq_one_letter_code
_entity_poly.pdbx_strand_id
1 'polypeptide(L)' 'MSGPGKKVVDVAFKASKNIDWEGMAKLLVSDEARKEFATLRRTFDEVNSTLQTKFSQEPEPINW' A
#
# COMPACT_ATOMS: atom_id res chain seq x y z
N MET A 1 17.02 -10.82 7.12
CA MET A 1 15.71 -11.23 7.70
C MET A 1 14.82 -11.98 6.69
N SER A 2 14.40 -13.21 7.01
CA SER A 2 13.37 -14.01 6.32
C SER A 2 12.26 -14.43 7.31
N GLY A 3 11.45 -13.47 7.75
CA GLY A 3 10.29 -13.73 8.62
C GLY A 3 8.95 -13.70 7.84
N PRO A 4 7.86 -14.27 8.39
CA PRO A 4 6.52 -14.26 7.76
C PRO A 4 6.01 -12.84 7.44
N GLY A 5 6.26 -11.86 8.31
CA GLY A 5 5.86 -10.47 8.10
C GLY A 5 6.49 -9.83 6.86
N LYS A 6 7.78 -10.08 6.61
CA LYS A 6 8.46 -9.62 5.39
C LYS A 6 7.85 -10.22 4.12
N LYS A 7 7.50 -11.51 4.16
CA LYS A 7 6.84 -12.17 3.02
C LYS A 7 5.48 -11.56 2.70
N VAL A 8 4.69 -11.22 3.72
CA VAL A 8 3.37 -10.59 3.54
C VAL A 8 3.52 -9.18 2.96
N VAL A 9 4.46 -8.39 3.47
CA VAL A 9 4.77 -7.04 2.94
C VAL A 9 5.22 -7.13 1.48
N ASP A 10 6.11 -8.06 1.14
CA ASP A 10 6.60 -8.26 -0.23
C ASP A 10 5.47 -8.67 -1.19
N VAL A 11 4.54 -9.53 -0.76
CA VAL A 11 3.37 -9.93 -1.56
C VAL A 11 2.43 -8.74 -1.78
N ALA A 12 2.10 -8.00 -0.73
CA ALA A 12 1.25 -6.81 -0.81
C ALA A 12 1.87 -5.74 -1.73
N PHE A 13 3.19 -5.53 -1.63
CA PHE A 13 3.93 -4.60 -2.49
C PHE A 13 3.99 -5.04 -3.95
N LYS A 14 4.10 -6.34 -4.23
CA LYS A 14 4.04 -6.84 -5.62
C LYS A 14 2.64 -6.68 -6.22
N ALA A 15 1.60 -6.97 -5.45
CA ALA A 15 0.22 -6.80 -5.89
C ALA A 15 -0.11 -5.32 -6.15
N SER A 16 0.42 -4.39 -5.33
CA SER A 16 0.17 -2.96 -5.50
C SER A 16 0.67 -2.39 -6.82
N LYS A 17 1.77 -2.93 -7.38
CA LYS A 17 2.32 -2.52 -8.68
C LYS A 17 1.44 -2.90 -9.87
N ASN A 18 0.55 -3.88 -9.71
CA ASN A 18 -0.28 -4.39 -10.79
C ASN A 18 -1.67 -3.75 -10.82
N ILE A 19 -1.96 -2.79 -9.94
CA ILE A 19 -3.25 -2.11 -9.90
C ILE A 19 -3.27 -1.03 -10.99
N ASP A 20 -4.20 -1.16 -11.94
CA ASP A 20 -4.45 -0.15 -12.98
C ASP A 20 -5.36 0.97 -12.46
N TRP A 21 -4.78 1.87 -11.66
CA TRP A 21 -5.51 3.02 -11.11
C TRP A 21 -6.04 3.96 -12.20
N GLU A 22 -5.32 4.11 -13.31
CA GLU A 22 -5.73 4.96 -14.44
C GLU A 22 -6.91 4.37 -15.19
N GLY A 23 -6.91 3.05 -15.41
CA GLY A 23 -8.05 2.34 -15.98
C GLY A 23 -9.29 2.42 -15.09
N MET A 24 -9.12 2.23 -13.78
CA MET A 24 -10.22 2.36 -12.82
C MET A 24 -10.81 3.79 -12.81
N ALA A 25 -9.97 4.83 -12.85
CA ALA A 25 -10.43 6.21 -12.88
C ALA A 25 -11.31 6.52 -14.10
N LYS A 26 -10.99 5.94 -15.27
CA LYS A 26 -11.75 6.12 -16.52
C LYS A 26 -13.16 5.53 -16.48
N LEU A 27 -13.41 4.56 -15.59
CA LEU A 27 -14.72 3.94 -15.43
C LEU A 27 -15.66 4.76 -14.53
N LEU A 28 -15.16 5.81 -13.87
CA LEU A 28 -15.92 6.62 -12.94
C LEU A 28 -16.64 7.76 -13.65
N VAL A 29 -17.96 7.64 -13.72
CA VAL A 29 -18.83 8.60 -14.40
C VAL A 29 -19.50 9.61 -13.47
N SER A 30 -19.59 9.33 -12.16
CA SER A 30 -20.16 10.26 -11.18
C SER A 30 -19.07 11.00 -10.40
N ASP A 31 -19.36 12.26 -10.04
CA ASP A 31 -18.41 13.10 -9.30
C ASP A 31 -18.17 12.59 -7.88
N GLU A 32 -19.20 12.03 -7.23
CA GLU A 32 -19.05 11.40 -5.92
C GLU A 32 -18.12 10.17 -6.00
N ALA A 33 -18.27 9.33 -7.02
CA ALA A 33 -17.39 8.17 -7.19
C ALA A 33 -15.94 8.60 -7.46
N ARG A 34 -15.71 9.68 -8.23
CA ARG A 34 -14.37 10.24 -8.45
C ARG A 34 -13.74 10.75 -7.16
N LYS A 35 -14.53 11.44 -6.32
CA LYS A 35 -14.09 11.95 -5.03
C LYS A 35 -13.71 10.81 -4.08
N GLU A 36 -14.58 9.82 -3.93
CA GLU A 36 -14.31 8.66 -3.06
C GLU A 36 -13.14 7.82 -3.59
N PHE A 37 -12.99 7.70 -4.91
CA PHE A 37 -11.85 7.03 -5.52
C PHE A 37 -10.52 7.76 -5.25
N ALA A 38 -10.51 9.10 -5.29
CA ALA A 38 -9.32 9.87 -4.91
C ALA A 38 -8.94 9.64 -3.44
N THR A 39 -9.93 9.61 -2.54
CA THR A 39 -9.72 9.28 -1.12
C THR A 39 -9.17 7.86 -0.95
N LEU A 40 -9.72 6.87 -1.68
CA LEU A 40 -9.24 5.50 -1.67
C LEU A 40 -7.78 5.41 -2.14
N ARG A 41 -7.45 6.06 -3.27
CA ARG A 41 -6.10 6.07 -3.84
C ARG A 41 -5.09 6.64 -2.84
N ARG A 42 -5.43 7.78 -2.23
CA ARG A 42 -4.60 8.42 -1.22
C ARG A 42 -4.36 7.51 -0.01
N THR A 43 -5.43 6.95 0.54
CA THR A 43 -5.35 6.05 1.72
C THR A 43 -4.48 4.83 1.40
N PHE A 44 -4.62 4.28 0.19
CA PHE A 44 -3.79 3.17 -0.27
C PHE A 44 -2.30 3.54 -0.31
N ASP A 45 -1.96 4.70 -0.87
CA ASP A 45 -0.57 5.15 -0.96
C ASP A 45 0.06 5.40 0.42
N GLU A 46 -0.71 5.95 1.37
CA GLU A 46 -0.28 6.14 2.76
C GLU A 46 0.03 4.80 3.46
N VAL A 47 -0.85 3.80 3.30
CA VAL A 47 -0.63 2.45 3.85
C VAL A 47 0.56 1.77 3.18
N ASN A 48 0.66 1.82 1.85
CA ASN A 48 1.74 1.22 1.10
C ASN A 48 3.11 1.84 1.46
N SER A 49 3.17 3.16 1.65
CA SER A 49 4.35 3.87 2.15
C SER A 49 4.75 3.41 3.55
N THR A 50 3.78 3.24 4.45
CA THR A 50 4.01 2.76 5.81
C THR A 50 4.58 1.33 5.82
N LEU A 51 4.05 0.45 4.97
CA LEU A 51 4.55 -0.93 4.82
C LEU A 51 5.99 -0.96 4.32
N GLN A 52 6.34 -0.10 3.36
CA GLN A 52 7.70 -0.03 2.80
C GLN A 52 8.72 0.61 3.75
N THR A 53 8.29 1.47 4.66
CA THR A 53 9.21 2.23 5.53
C THR A 53 9.33 1.59 6.92
N LYS A 54 8.23 1.49 7.67
CA LYS A 54 8.25 1.09 9.08
C LYS A 54 8.52 -0.39 9.28
N PHE A 55 7.98 -1.25 8.41
CA PHE A 55 8.16 -2.71 8.52
C PHE A 55 9.43 -3.22 7.82
N SER A 56 10.15 -2.33 7.15
CA SER A 56 11.45 -2.62 6.52
C SER A 56 12.63 -2.34 7.45
N GLN A 57 12.41 -1.68 8.58
CA GLN A 57 13.45 -1.41 9.58
C GLN A 57 13.62 -2.62 10.50
N GLU A 58 14.87 -2.99 10.79
CA GLU A 58 15.13 -4.00 11.82
C GLU A 58 14.76 -3.42 13.19
N PRO A 59 14.04 -4.17 14.05
CA PRO A 59 13.72 -3.69 15.39
C PRO A 59 15.00 -3.48 16.19
N GLU A 60 15.05 -2.39 16.97
CA GLU A 60 16.19 -2.10 17.83
C GLU A 60 16.47 -3.27 18.79
N PRO A 61 17.73 -3.71 18.93
CA PRO A 61 18.09 -4.76 19.87
C PRO A 61 17.70 -4.39 21.30
N ILE A 62 17.06 -5.32 22.01
CA ILE A 62 16.80 -5.17 23.45
C ILE A 62 18.10 -5.52 24.19
N ASN A 63 18.59 -4.60 25.03
CA ASN A 63 19.67 -4.87 25.97
C ASN A 63 19.08 -5.43 27.27
N TRP A 64 19.29 -6.72 27.51
CA TRP A 64 18.76 -7.50 28.63
C TRP A 64 19.75 -7.59 29.78
#